data_AF-A0A2E6LXJ6-F1
#
_entry.id   AF-A0A2E6LXJ6-F1
#
_cell.length_a   1.000
_cell.length_b   1.000
_cell.length_c   1.000
_cell.angle_alpha   90.00
_cell.angle_beta   90.00
_cell.angle_gamma   90.00
#
_symmetry.space_group_name_H-M   'P 1'
#
loop_
_entity.id
_entity.type
_entity.pdbx_description
1 polymer ?
#
loop_
_entity_poly.entity_id
_entity_poly.type
_entity_poly.pdbx_seq_one_letter_code
_entity_poly.pdbx_strand_id
1 'polypeptide(L)'
;MDIKPTFGSTYNSAKLQHKEPVSEAVKPAKDEQPPEKRRQSFQRSHYNALKIGVFALGGEEQIDAWAAKGLDIRQETILSAYEIFNEATRLDMNNPDSNGITFNRHQIVINRQEVPAWFFEEYREALGNIRVSAIQEDFINARVYYINKSKMVKPHFLQSSLYNQSR
;
A
#
# COMPACT_ATOMS: atom_id res chain seq x y z
N MET A 1 -11.32 -20.92 52.23
CA MET A 1 -12.67 -20.34 52.31
C MET A 1 -13.43 -20.89 51.12
N ASP A 2 -14.09 -22.01 51.36
CA ASP A 2 -14.95 -22.72 50.43
C ASP A 2 -16.34 -22.08 50.46
N ILE A 3 -16.84 -21.71 49.30
CA ILE A 3 -18.24 -21.32 49.14
C ILE A 3 -18.76 -21.97 47.86
N LYS A 4 -19.40 -23.13 48.01
CA LYS A 4 -20.61 -23.45 47.24
C LYS A 4 -21.77 -22.80 48.01
N PRO A 5 -22.85 -22.32 47.35
CA PRO A 5 -23.92 -23.26 47.08
C PRO A 5 -24.87 -22.96 45.90
N THR A 6 -25.59 -24.03 45.54
CA THR A 6 -27.01 -24.14 45.17
C THR A 6 -27.56 -23.56 43.86
N PHE A 7 -27.94 -24.52 43.01
CA PHE A 7 -29.00 -24.46 42.02
C PHE A 7 -30.36 -24.10 42.66
N GLY A 8 -31.11 -23.24 41.96
CA GLY A 8 -32.52 -22.94 42.21
C GLY A 8 -33.20 -22.56 40.90
N SER A 9 -33.97 -23.50 40.36
CA SER A 9 -34.75 -23.47 39.13
C SER A 9 -35.83 -22.37 39.10
N THR A 10 -36.00 -21.68 37.97
CA THR A 10 -37.34 -21.32 37.47
C THR A 10 -37.43 -21.55 35.96
N TYR A 11 -38.48 -22.28 35.59
CA TYR A 11 -38.86 -22.70 34.25
C TYR A 11 -39.36 -21.52 33.42
N ASN A 12 -39.12 -21.59 32.11
CA ASN A 12 -40.16 -21.23 31.15
C ASN A 12 -40.02 -22.08 29.87
N SER A 13 -40.84 -23.12 29.83
CA SER A 13 -41.10 -23.96 28.67
C SER A 13 -41.99 -23.19 27.69
N ALA A 14 -41.41 -22.68 26.60
CA ALA A 14 -42.18 -22.18 25.46
C ALA A 14 -41.95 -23.09 24.25
N LYS A 15 -42.95 -23.94 24.03
CA LYS A 15 -43.37 -24.65 22.81
C LYS A 15 -42.47 -24.59 21.56
N LEU A 16 -42.07 -25.80 21.16
CA LEU A 16 -41.83 -26.29 19.81
C LEU A 16 -42.56 -25.55 18.69
N GLN A 17 -41.80 -25.03 17.72
CA GLN A 17 -42.08 -25.22 16.30
C GLN A 17 -40.78 -25.62 15.60
N HIS A 18 -40.69 -26.89 15.20
CA HIS A 18 -39.68 -27.34 14.25
C HIS A 18 -39.93 -26.63 12.91
N LYS A 19 -39.07 -25.68 12.56
CA LYS A 19 -38.84 -25.33 11.16
C LYS A 19 -37.63 -26.14 10.71
N GLU A 20 -37.86 -27.11 9.85
CA GLU A 20 -36.81 -27.70 9.03
C GLU A 20 -36.00 -26.56 8.37
N PRO A 21 -34.66 -26.53 8.46
CA PRO A 21 -33.91 -25.82 7.44
C PRO A 21 -34.01 -26.67 6.18
N VAL A 22 -34.87 -26.20 5.28
CA VAL A 22 -34.89 -26.51 3.85
C VAL A 22 -33.46 -26.74 3.39
N SER A 23 -33.21 -27.93 2.83
CA SER A 23 -31.99 -28.24 2.09
C SER A 23 -31.90 -27.30 0.89
N GLU A 24 -31.35 -26.11 1.12
CA GLU A 24 -30.95 -25.22 0.03
C GLU A 24 -29.74 -25.88 -0.61
N ALA A 25 -30.01 -26.60 -1.70
CA ALA A 25 -28.98 -27.13 -2.57
C ALA A 25 -28.01 -25.99 -2.90
N VAL A 26 -26.80 -26.09 -2.34
CA VAL A 26 -25.66 -25.25 -2.71
C VAL A 26 -25.53 -25.35 -4.21
N LYS A 27 -25.92 -24.29 -4.92
CA LYS A 27 -25.66 -24.15 -6.35
C LYS A 27 -24.15 -24.35 -6.53
N PRO A 28 -23.70 -25.22 -7.44
CA PRO A 28 -22.26 -25.44 -7.61
C PRO A 28 -21.63 -24.11 -8.00
N ALA A 29 -20.65 -23.67 -7.22
CA ALA A 29 -19.85 -22.51 -7.53
C ALA A 29 -19.26 -22.69 -8.94
N LYS A 30 -19.56 -21.75 -9.83
CA LYS A 30 -18.95 -21.66 -11.16
C LYS A 30 -17.43 -21.58 -10.97
N ASP A 31 -16.72 -22.54 -11.56
CA ASP A 31 -15.28 -22.54 -11.83
C ASP A 31 -14.36 -22.36 -10.61
N GLU A 32 -14.43 -23.27 -9.64
CA GLU A 32 -13.28 -23.48 -8.75
C GLU A 32 -12.10 -24.04 -9.55
N GLN A 33 -11.10 -23.20 -9.80
CA GLN A 33 -9.84 -23.64 -10.39
C GLN A 33 -9.25 -24.80 -9.58
N PRO A 34 -8.69 -25.83 -10.26
CA PRO A 34 -7.99 -26.92 -9.59
C PRO A 34 -7.00 -26.40 -8.54
N PRO A 35 -6.85 -27.09 -7.40
CA PRO A 35 -6.00 -26.63 -6.28
C PRO A 35 -4.56 -26.29 -6.71
N GLU A 36 -4.03 -26.97 -7.72
CA GLU A 36 -2.72 -26.66 -8.32
C GLU A 36 -2.69 -25.29 -9.03
N LYS A 37 -3.71 -24.96 -9.82
CA LYS A 37 -3.81 -23.66 -10.50
C LYS A 37 -3.97 -22.51 -9.51
N ARG A 38 -4.72 -22.72 -8.41
CA ARG A 38 -4.83 -21.75 -7.30
C ARG A 38 -3.50 -21.50 -6.60
N ARG A 39 -2.70 -22.56 -6.37
CA ARG A 39 -1.35 -22.43 -5.78
C ARG A 39 -0.41 -21.66 -6.71
N GLN A 40 -0.44 -21.97 -8.01
CA GLN A 40 0.39 -21.27 -9.00
C GLN A 40 0.01 -19.80 -9.14
N SER A 41 -1.29 -19.47 -9.17
CA SER A 41 -1.74 -18.06 -9.24
C SER A 41 -1.35 -17.28 -7.99
N PHE A 42 -1.48 -17.89 -6.81
CA PHE A 42 -1.02 -17.30 -5.55
C PHE A 42 0.50 -17.06 -5.55
N GLN A 43 1.31 -18.06 -5.93
CA GLN A 43 2.77 -17.92 -6.02
C GLN A 43 3.19 -16.83 -6.99
N ARG A 44 2.53 -16.75 -8.17
CA ARG A 44 2.79 -15.70 -9.16
C ARG A 44 2.43 -14.31 -8.63
N SER A 45 1.28 -14.19 -7.96
CA SER A 45 0.86 -12.93 -7.33
C SER A 45 1.85 -12.48 -6.26
N HIS A 46 2.28 -13.41 -5.41
CA HIS A 46 3.27 -13.15 -4.36
C HIS A 46 4.62 -12.70 -4.94
N TYR A 47 5.10 -13.40 -5.97
CA TYR A 47 6.34 -13.04 -6.66
C TYR A 47 6.26 -11.65 -7.31
N ASN A 48 5.14 -11.33 -7.95
CA ASN A 48 4.93 -10.01 -8.54
C ASN A 48 4.90 -8.91 -7.48
N ALA A 49 4.27 -9.16 -6.33
CA ALA A 49 4.27 -8.23 -5.21
C ALA A 49 5.70 -7.96 -4.72
N LEU A 50 6.53 -8.99 -4.57
CA LEU A 50 7.94 -8.81 -4.18
C LEU A 50 8.71 -7.97 -5.19
N LYS A 51 8.55 -8.23 -6.50
CA LYS A 51 9.20 -7.44 -7.54
C LYS A 51 8.81 -5.96 -7.51
N ILE A 52 7.53 -5.67 -7.34
CA ILE A 52 7.04 -4.28 -7.27
C ILE A 52 7.53 -3.62 -5.98
N GLY A 53 7.57 -4.35 -4.86
CA GLY A 53 8.16 -3.86 -3.62
C GLY A 53 9.63 -3.49 -3.75
N VAL A 54 10.43 -4.35 -4.39
CA VAL A 54 11.85 -4.07 -4.70
C VAL A 54 11.96 -2.84 -5.60
N PHE A 55 11.13 -2.74 -6.65
CA PHE A 55 11.08 -1.56 -7.51
C PHE A 55 10.78 -0.27 -6.72
N ALA A 56 9.79 -0.28 -5.83
CA ALA A 56 9.44 0.86 -4.99
C ALA A 56 10.56 1.28 -4.02
N LEU A 57 11.44 0.35 -3.65
CA LEU A 57 12.62 0.62 -2.83
C LEU A 57 13.84 1.09 -3.63
N GLY A 58 13.74 1.20 -4.96
CA GLY A 58 14.82 1.68 -5.82
C GLY A 58 15.49 0.58 -6.66
N GLY A 59 14.90 -0.61 -6.73
CA GLY A 59 15.40 -1.72 -7.55
C GLY A 59 16.42 -2.62 -6.83
N GLU A 60 16.81 -3.70 -7.50
CA GLU A 60 17.74 -4.71 -6.97
C GLU A 60 19.09 -4.09 -6.61
N GLU A 61 19.61 -3.18 -7.45
CA GLU A 61 20.88 -2.48 -7.19
C GLU A 61 20.88 -1.73 -5.85
N GLN A 62 19.76 -1.11 -5.47
CA GLN A 62 19.66 -0.39 -4.20
C GLN A 62 19.59 -1.35 -3.00
N ILE A 63 18.86 -2.46 -3.15
CA ILE A 63 18.78 -3.50 -2.13
C ILE A 63 20.17 -4.12 -1.91
N ASP A 64 20.88 -4.44 -2.99
CA ASP A 64 22.23 -4.99 -2.94
C ASP A 64 23.23 -4.00 -2.32
N ALA A 65 23.11 -2.70 -2.65
CA ALA A 65 23.95 -1.66 -2.04
C ALA A 65 23.74 -1.53 -0.53
N TRP A 66 22.49 -1.68 -0.04
CA TRP A 66 22.21 -1.71 1.40
C TRP A 66 22.70 -3.00 2.06
N ALA A 67 22.51 -4.15 1.40
CA ALA A 67 23.01 -5.44 1.87
C ALA A 67 24.53 -5.44 2.02
N ALA A 68 25.26 -4.85 1.06
CA ALA A 68 26.71 -4.68 1.10
C ALA A 68 27.20 -3.83 2.29
N LYS A 69 26.34 -2.96 2.82
CA LYS A 69 26.59 -2.13 4.02
C LYS A 69 26.05 -2.77 5.32
N GLY A 70 25.60 -4.03 5.25
CA GLY A 70 25.12 -4.80 6.40
C GLY A 70 23.63 -4.60 6.73
N LEU A 71 22.83 -4.09 5.79
CA LEU A 71 21.37 -3.99 5.95
C LEU A 71 20.66 -4.91 4.95
N ASP A 72 20.25 -6.09 5.41
CA ASP A 72 19.39 -6.98 4.65
C ASP A 72 17.92 -6.52 4.76
N ILE A 73 17.22 -6.43 3.63
CA ILE A 73 15.85 -5.94 3.58
C ILE A 73 14.90 -7.12 3.71
N ARG A 74 14.12 -7.11 4.80
CA ARG A 74 13.21 -8.23 5.11
C ARG A 74 12.09 -8.32 4.08
N GLN A 75 11.61 -9.53 3.84
CA GLN A 75 10.50 -9.76 2.93
C GLN A 75 9.24 -8.96 3.32
N GLU A 76 8.97 -8.78 4.61
CA GLU A 76 7.84 -7.98 5.09
C GLU A 76 7.99 -6.49 4.75
N THR A 77 9.21 -5.97 4.76
CA THR A 77 9.52 -4.60 4.34
C THR A 77 9.26 -4.42 2.84
N ILE A 78 9.65 -5.41 2.03
CA ILE A 78 9.39 -5.42 0.58
C ILE A 78 7.87 -5.45 0.31
N LEU A 79 7.13 -6.30 1.04
CA LEU A 79 5.66 -6.37 0.90
C LEU A 79 4.98 -5.07 1.33
N SER A 80 5.47 -4.40 2.39
CA SER A 80 4.97 -3.07 2.74
C SER A 80 5.27 -2.04 1.66
N ALA A 81 6.42 -2.11 1.00
CA ALA A 81 6.74 -1.20 -0.10
C ALA A 81 5.80 -1.42 -1.29
N TYR A 82 5.41 -2.67 -1.56
CA TYR A 82 4.39 -3.01 -2.56
C TYR A 82 3.01 -2.43 -2.22
N GLU A 83 2.57 -2.54 -0.96
CA GLU A 83 1.29 -1.95 -0.51
C GLU A 83 1.28 -0.43 -0.72
N ILE A 84 2.39 0.23 -0.34
CA ILE A 84 2.57 1.67 -0.51
C ILE A 84 2.58 2.06 -1.99
N PHE A 85 3.23 1.27 -2.84
CA PHE A 85 3.23 1.48 -4.29
C PHE A 85 1.82 1.43 -4.87
N ASN A 86 1.04 0.40 -4.51
CA ASN A 86 -0.34 0.26 -4.99
C ASN A 86 -1.24 1.39 -4.52
N GLU A 87 -1.11 1.81 -3.26
CA GLU A 87 -1.85 2.94 -2.72
C GLU A 87 -1.52 4.23 -3.47
N ALA A 88 -0.24 4.55 -3.60
CA ALA A 88 0.22 5.76 -4.28
C ALA A 88 -0.19 5.76 -5.75
N THR A 89 -0.07 4.63 -6.45
CA THR A 89 -0.50 4.47 -7.86
C THR A 89 -2.01 4.65 -8.01
N ARG A 90 -2.79 4.10 -7.08
CA ARG A 90 -4.25 4.32 -7.09
C ARG A 90 -4.59 5.80 -6.90
N LEU A 91 -3.88 6.53 -6.06
CA LEU A 91 -4.10 7.96 -5.86
C LEU A 91 -3.65 8.79 -7.08
N ASP A 92 -2.51 8.45 -7.67
CA ASP A 92 -1.95 9.05 -8.88
C ASP A 92 -2.92 8.94 -10.06
N MET A 93 -3.43 7.73 -10.33
CA MET A 93 -4.39 7.47 -11.43
C MET A 93 -5.71 8.23 -11.27
N ASN A 94 -6.10 8.58 -10.05
CA ASN A 94 -7.32 9.34 -9.77
C ASN A 94 -7.07 10.86 -9.68
N ASN A 95 -5.84 11.30 -9.91
CA ASN A 95 -5.45 12.71 -9.84
C ASN A 95 -5.03 13.23 -11.23
N PRO A 96 -5.91 13.97 -11.94
CA PRO A 96 -5.62 14.47 -13.28
C PRO A 96 -4.47 15.48 -13.34
N ASP A 97 -4.12 16.09 -12.20
CA ASP A 97 -3.01 17.04 -12.09
C ASP A 97 -1.69 16.33 -11.71
N SER A 98 -1.68 15.00 -11.58
CA SER A 98 -0.46 14.28 -11.24
C SER A 98 0.47 14.10 -12.43
N ASN A 99 1.78 14.12 -12.19
CA ASN A 99 2.80 13.74 -13.16
C ASN A 99 3.76 12.65 -12.64
N GLY A 100 3.34 11.88 -11.63
CA GLY A 100 4.01 10.68 -11.15
C GLY A 100 4.27 10.68 -9.66
N ILE A 101 4.95 9.64 -9.17
CA ILE A 101 5.12 9.38 -7.74
C ILE A 101 6.59 9.40 -7.38
N THR A 102 6.92 10.03 -6.26
CA THR A 102 8.25 9.96 -5.64
C THR A 102 8.15 9.19 -4.34
N PHE A 103 8.91 8.11 -4.18
CA PHE A 103 8.90 7.27 -2.98
C PHE A 103 9.99 7.66 -1.99
N ASN A 104 9.65 7.71 -0.70
CA ASN A 104 10.59 7.88 0.39
C ASN A 104 11.06 6.50 0.88
N ARG A 105 11.88 5.85 0.05
CA ARG A 105 12.34 4.47 0.30
C ARG A 105 13.01 4.30 1.66
N HIS A 106 13.80 5.27 2.13
CA HIS A 106 14.43 5.22 3.44
C HIS A 106 13.39 5.18 4.56
N GLN A 107 12.39 6.05 4.51
CA GLN A 107 11.33 6.07 5.52
C GLN A 107 10.49 4.78 5.50
N ILE A 108 10.25 4.19 4.32
CA ILE A 108 9.57 2.89 4.20
C ILE A 108 10.33 1.81 4.99
N VAL A 109 11.65 1.74 4.82
CA VAL A 109 12.50 0.76 5.53
C VAL A 109 12.54 1.06 7.04
N ILE A 110 12.78 2.32 7.42
CA ILE A 110 12.83 2.76 8.84
C ILE A 110 11.54 2.39 9.58
N ASN A 111 10.37 2.52 8.94
CA ASN A 111 9.09 2.23 9.56
C ASN A 111 8.84 0.72 9.78
N ARG A 112 9.58 -0.15 9.09
CA ARG A 112 9.29 -1.59 9.02
C ARG A 112 10.36 -2.47 9.60
N GLN A 113 11.58 -1.98 9.79
CA GLN A 113 12.66 -2.75 10.41
C GLN A 113 13.65 -1.85 11.14
N GLU A 114 14.38 -2.46 12.07
CA GLU A 114 15.57 -1.82 12.64
C GLU A 114 16.61 -1.61 11.54
N VAL A 115 17.26 -0.44 11.58
CA VAL A 115 18.26 -0.06 10.59
C VAL A 115 19.54 0.41 11.29
N PRO A 116 20.72 0.20 10.70
CA PRO A 116 21.98 0.74 11.21
C PRO A 116 21.99 2.26 11.25
N ALA A 117 22.83 2.84 12.12
CA ALA A 117 22.96 4.30 12.26
C ALA A 117 23.32 5.01 10.93
N TRP A 118 24.20 4.41 10.12
CA TRP A 118 24.59 4.96 8.82
C TRP A 118 23.39 5.16 7.87
N PHE A 119 22.32 4.39 8.03
CA PHE A 119 21.12 4.50 7.19
C PHE A 119 20.38 5.82 7.43
N PHE A 120 20.39 6.32 8.66
CA PHE A 120 19.84 7.63 9.00
C PHE A 120 20.69 8.78 8.46
N GLU A 121 22.02 8.62 8.41
CA GLU A 121 22.92 9.59 7.80
C GLU A 121 22.70 9.67 6.29
N GLU A 122 22.65 8.52 5.61
CA GLU A 122 22.31 8.43 4.18
C GLU A 122 20.93 9.06 3.90
N TYR A 123 19.95 8.82 4.76
CA TYR A 123 18.62 9.42 4.63
C TYR A 123 18.68 10.95 4.77
N ARG A 124 19.41 11.48 5.75
CA ARG A 124 19.58 12.95 5.93
C ARG A 124 20.25 13.58 4.72
N GLU A 125 21.26 12.93 4.15
CA GLU A 125 21.91 13.39 2.92
C GLU A 125 20.95 13.38 1.73
N ALA A 126 20.16 12.31 1.58
CA ALA A 126 19.13 12.22 0.55
C ALA A 126 18.10 13.37 0.68
N LEU A 127 17.62 13.66 1.89
CA LEU A 127 16.71 14.79 2.15
C LEU A 127 17.34 16.14 1.79
N GLY A 128 18.64 16.34 2.07
CA GLY A 128 19.37 17.55 1.70
C GLY A 128 19.54 17.73 0.18
N ASN A 129 19.44 16.63 -0.58
CA ASN A 129 19.58 16.64 -2.04
C ASN A 129 18.26 16.89 -2.78
N ILE A 130 17.11 16.86 -2.11
CA ILE A 130 15.81 17.14 -2.72
C ILE A 130 15.69 18.65 -2.99
N ARG A 131 15.51 19.02 -4.26
CA ARG A 131 15.39 20.44 -4.70
C ARG A 131 13.96 20.97 -4.68
N VAL A 132 12.97 20.08 -4.65
CA VAL A 132 11.56 20.46 -4.63
C VAL A 132 11.12 20.54 -3.16
N SER A 133 10.90 21.76 -2.66
CA SER A 133 10.59 22.02 -1.25
C SER A 133 9.39 21.21 -0.73
N ALA A 134 8.34 21.05 -1.53
CA ALA A 134 7.15 20.29 -1.14
C ALA A 134 7.45 18.79 -0.94
N ILE A 135 8.30 18.19 -1.77
CA ILE A 135 8.72 16.79 -1.60
C ILE A 135 9.57 16.67 -0.34
N GLN A 136 10.50 17.61 -0.16
CA GLN A 136 11.39 17.63 0.99
C GLN A 136 10.61 17.77 2.30
N GLU A 137 9.63 18.68 2.36
CA GLU A 137 8.77 18.90 3.51
C GLU A 137 7.97 17.65 3.88
N ASP A 138 7.32 17.01 2.90
CA ASP A 138 6.58 15.77 3.14
C ASP A 138 7.51 14.67 3.69
N PHE A 139 8.71 14.54 3.13
CA PHE A 139 9.64 13.49 3.54
C PHE A 139 10.26 13.77 4.92
N ILE A 140 10.57 15.03 5.26
CA ILE A 140 10.98 15.42 6.62
C ILE A 140 9.89 15.06 7.64
N ASN A 141 8.62 15.18 7.26
CA ASN A 141 7.48 14.78 8.08
C ASN A 141 7.15 13.27 7.99
N ALA A 142 8.13 12.45 7.61
CA ALA A 142 8.04 10.99 7.53
C ALA A 142 6.94 10.46 6.60
N ARG A 143 6.49 11.23 5.60
CA ARG A 143 5.65 10.70 4.52
C ARG A 143 6.44 9.69 3.69
N VAL A 144 5.79 8.60 3.33
CA VAL A 144 6.40 7.48 2.60
C VAL A 144 6.36 7.65 1.07
N TYR A 145 5.55 8.56 0.55
CA TYR A 145 5.53 8.96 -0.86
C TYR A 145 5.01 10.38 -1.03
N TYR A 146 5.24 10.96 -2.21
CA TYR A 146 4.71 12.24 -2.67
C TYR A 146 4.10 12.06 -4.08
N ILE A 147 2.89 12.59 -4.28
CA ILE A 147 2.24 12.63 -5.61
C ILE A 147 2.64 13.95 -6.28
N ASN A 148 3.48 13.86 -7.31
CA ASN A 148 4.01 15.02 -8.00
C ASN A 148 2.91 15.75 -8.76
N LYS A 149 2.83 17.07 -8.60
CA LYS A 149 1.85 17.89 -9.33
C LYS A 149 2.46 18.42 -10.61
N SER A 150 1.76 18.23 -11.72
CA SER A 150 2.04 18.89 -12.98
C SER A 150 1.88 20.39 -12.81
N LYS A 151 2.93 21.16 -13.11
CA LYS A 151 2.78 22.59 -13.37
C LYS A 151 2.17 22.71 -14.77
N MET A 152 0.86 22.54 -14.91
CA MET A 152 0.20 22.90 -16.17
C MET A 152 0.40 24.40 -16.39
N VAL A 153 1.39 24.75 -17.22
CA VAL A 153 1.43 26.06 -17.87
C VAL A 153 0.21 26.06 -18.78
N LYS A 154 -0.83 26.84 -18.44
CA LYS A 154 -1.96 27.06 -19.34
C LYS A 154 -1.37 27.46 -20.70
N PRO A 155 -1.65 26.72 -21.79
CA PRO A 155 -1.17 27.15 -23.09
C PRO A 155 -1.73 28.55 -23.37
N HIS A 156 -0.84 29.50 -23.66
CA HIS A 156 -1.18 30.90 -23.98
C HIS A 156 -2.08 31.03 -25.23
N PHE A 157 -2.47 29.92 -25.86
CA PHE A 157 -3.30 29.89 -27.06
C PHE A 157 -4.81 30.08 -26.82
N LEU A 158 -5.28 30.17 -25.57
CA LEU A 158 -6.71 30.39 -25.29
C LEU A 158 -7.11 31.86 -25.05
N GLN A 159 -6.18 32.81 -25.09
CA GLN A 159 -6.52 34.25 -24.93
C GLN A 159 -6.75 35.01 -26.23
N SER A 160 -6.48 34.43 -27.40
CA SER A 160 -6.57 35.15 -28.69
C SER A 160 -7.93 35.05 -29.39
N SER A 161 -8.92 34.28 -28.89
CA SER A 161 -10.22 34.15 -29.59
C SER A 161 -11.27 35.22 -29.25
N LEU A 162 -10.99 36.16 -28.33
CA LEU A 162 -11.95 37.21 -27.94
C LEU A 162 -11.62 38.62 -28.45
N TYR A 163 -10.60 38.80 -29.29
CA TYR A 163 -10.17 40.14 -29.75
C TYR A 163 -10.37 40.41 -31.25
N ASN A 164 -11.32 39.72 -31.91
CA ASN A 164 -11.60 39.96 -33.33
C ASN A 164 -13.09 39.90 -33.70
N GLN A 165 -13.95 40.43 -32.83
CA GLN A 165 -15.33 40.78 -33.19
C GLN A 165 -15.66 42.20 -32.74
N SER A 166 -15.04 43.19 -33.39
CA SER A 166 -15.56 44.57 -33.45
C SER A 166 -14.73 45.39 -34.44
N ARG A 167 -15.05 45.26 -35.72
CA ARG A 167 -14.89 46.33 -36.72
C ARG A 167 -16.16 46.39 -37.53
#